data_AF-A0A925BUA8-F1
#
_entry.id   AF-A0A925BUA8-F1
#
_cell.length_a   1.000
_cell.length_b   1.000
_cell.length_c   1.000
_cell.angle_alpha   90.00
_cell.angle_beta   90.00
_cell.angle_gamma   90.00
#
_symmetry.space_group_name_H-M   'P 1'
#
loop_
_entity.id
_entity.type
_entity.pdbx_description
1 polymer ?
#
loop_
_entity_poly.entity_id
_entity_poly.type
_entity_poly.pdbx_seq_one_letter_code
_entity_poly.pdbx_strand_id
1 'polypeptide(L)'
;HIDLLLLAIGALDLGTSEAILSTAEDLDLRRIIKNRVILWRLRSTNPFRRYSQRRPLTLIEAKALVVITCYLARRLTVLVRQLLLAQQQLNEKQLSAEHHFRLSEYLERFRAHFRGRMNARRAGVMVYSSDEKLDELALDLLAQLLFCTGTSGMQRLWISLFDGEVG
;
A
#
# COMPACT_ATOMS: atom_id res chain seq x y z
N HIS A 1 4.69 1.44 7.44
CA HIS A 1 4.04 0.27 6.80
C HIS A 1 2.71 0.64 6.10
N ILE A 2 1.72 1.29 6.75
CA ILE A 2 0.42 1.66 6.12
C ILE A 2 0.52 2.48 4.82
N ASP A 3 1.48 3.41 4.72
CA ASP A 3 1.69 4.21 3.50
C ASP A 3 2.10 3.37 2.28
N LEU A 4 2.79 2.23 2.50
CA LEU A 4 3.19 1.29 1.44
C LEU A 4 1.98 0.50 0.92
N LEU A 5 1.05 0.10 1.80
CA LEU A 5 -0.21 -0.51 1.39
C LEU A 5 -1.05 0.45 0.53
N LEU A 6 -1.13 1.73 0.93
CA LEU A 6 -1.76 2.78 0.12
C LEU A 6 -1.01 3.08 -1.18
N LEU A 7 0.28 2.77 -1.26
CA LEU A 7 1.08 2.88 -2.48
C LEU A 7 0.77 1.72 -3.43
N ALA A 8 0.65 0.49 -2.92
CA ALA A 8 0.23 -0.69 -3.66
C ALA A 8 -1.20 -0.53 -4.22
N ILE A 9 -2.15 -0.05 -3.42
CA ILE A 9 -3.48 0.33 -3.90
C ILE A 9 -3.38 1.38 -5.02
N GLY A 10 -2.50 2.38 -4.84
CA GLY A 10 -2.19 3.40 -5.85
C GLY A 10 -1.74 2.85 -7.21
N ALA A 11 -1.02 1.73 -7.23
CA ALA A 11 -0.56 1.09 -8.45
C ALA A 11 -1.67 0.25 -9.13
N LEU A 12 -2.67 -0.21 -8.37
CA LEU A 12 -3.86 -0.88 -8.90
C LEU A 12 -4.87 0.10 -9.51
N ASP A 13 -4.97 1.31 -8.96
CA ASP A 13 -5.94 2.34 -9.36
C ASP A 13 -5.32 3.75 -9.34
N LEU A 14 -5.22 4.37 -10.53
CA LEU A 14 -4.66 5.72 -10.72
C LEU A 14 -5.46 6.81 -9.98
N GLY A 15 -6.74 6.55 -9.65
CA GLY A 15 -7.62 7.45 -8.88
C GLY A 15 -7.54 7.27 -7.36
N THR A 16 -6.52 6.61 -6.83
CA THR A 16 -6.47 6.22 -5.41
C THR A 16 -6.58 7.40 -4.44
N SER A 17 -6.08 8.59 -4.77
CA SER A 17 -6.19 9.73 -3.83
C SER A 17 -7.63 10.20 -3.67
N GLU A 18 -8.37 10.21 -4.77
CA GLU A 18 -9.79 10.52 -4.88
C GLU A 18 -10.61 9.42 -4.21
N ALA A 19 -10.27 8.15 -4.46
CA ALA A 19 -10.90 7.02 -3.80
C ALA A 19 -10.72 7.06 -2.27
N ILE A 20 -9.53 7.45 -1.78
CA ILE A 20 -9.29 7.65 -0.34
C ILE A 20 -10.15 8.77 0.22
N LEU A 21 -10.22 9.92 -0.47
CA LEU A 21 -11.00 11.06 0.01
C LEU A 21 -12.50 10.78 -0.01
N SER A 22 -13.01 10.14 -1.06
CA SER A 22 -14.39 9.67 -1.14
C SER A 22 -14.69 8.66 -0.03
N THR A 23 -13.79 7.71 0.20
CA THR A 23 -13.96 6.73 1.30
C THR A 23 -13.93 7.41 2.67
N ALA A 24 -13.10 8.44 2.85
CA ALA A 24 -13.09 9.22 4.08
C ALA A 24 -14.40 10.00 4.28
N GLU A 25 -15.08 10.38 3.19
CA GLU A 25 -16.42 10.97 3.19
C GLU A 25 -17.49 9.93 3.54
N ASP A 26 -17.50 8.78 2.88
CA ASP A 26 -18.46 7.70 3.11
C ASP A 26 -18.42 7.14 4.55
N LEU A 27 -17.24 7.20 5.19
CA LEU A 27 -17.01 6.67 6.53
C LEU A 27 -17.02 7.74 7.64
N ASP A 28 -17.47 8.96 7.34
CA ASP A 28 -17.48 10.11 8.27
C ASP A 28 -16.11 10.45 8.89
N LEU A 29 -15.04 10.20 8.14
CA LEU A 29 -13.64 10.48 8.52
C LEU A 29 -13.15 11.83 7.98
N ARG A 30 -14.02 12.68 7.40
CA ARG A 30 -13.63 14.00 6.87
C ARG A 30 -13.03 14.94 7.92
N ARG A 31 -13.41 14.77 9.19
CA ARG A 31 -12.80 15.52 10.31
C ARG A 31 -11.31 15.20 10.47
N ILE A 32 -10.86 14.04 10.00
CA ILE A 32 -9.48 13.54 10.05
C ILE A 32 -8.78 13.75 8.71
N ILE A 33 -9.40 13.33 7.60
CA ILE A 33 -8.84 13.42 6.24
C ILE A 33 -9.72 14.29 5.36
N LYS A 34 -9.61 15.61 5.55
CA LYS A 34 -10.49 16.60 4.89
C LYS A 34 -10.17 16.89 3.43
N ASN A 35 -8.92 16.75 3.02
CA ASN A 35 -8.46 17.11 1.68
C ASN A 35 -7.14 16.44 1.31
N ARG A 36 -6.72 16.63 0.05
CA ARG A 36 -5.47 16.07 -0.51
C ARG A 36 -4.23 16.50 0.27
N VAL A 37 -4.19 17.74 0.77
CA VAL A 37 -3.03 18.27 1.52
C VAL A 37 -2.87 17.53 2.85
N ILE A 38 -3.98 17.31 3.57
CA ILE A 38 -3.95 16.52 4.81
C ILE A 38 -3.60 15.07 4.51
N LEU A 39 -4.21 14.44 3.51
CA LEU A 39 -3.86 13.09 3.10
C LEU A 39 -2.36 12.96 2.79
N TRP A 40 -1.81 13.89 2.00
CA TRP A 40 -0.39 13.94 1.71
C TRP A 40 0.45 14.09 3.00
N ARG A 41 0.06 14.99 3.91
CA ARG A 41 0.76 15.19 5.19
C ARG A 41 0.76 13.92 6.05
N LEU A 42 -0.36 13.20 6.10
CA LEU A 42 -0.46 11.92 6.83
C LEU A 42 0.43 10.85 6.21
N ARG A 43 0.41 10.71 4.88
CA ARG A 43 1.27 9.74 4.16
C ARG A 43 2.76 10.09 4.27
N SER A 44 3.08 11.37 4.39
CA SER A 44 4.44 11.88 4.58
C SER A 44 5.02 11.61 5.97
N THR A 45 4.29 11.05 6.93
CA THR A 45 4.88 10.56 8.20
C THR A 45 5.72 9.30 7.99
N ASN A 46 5.56 8.60 6.85
CA ASN A 46 6.38 7.45 6.50
C ASN A 46 7.87 7.86 6.40
N PRO A 47 8.77 7.27 7.22
CA PRO A 47 10.18 7.60 7.21
C PRO A 47 10.89 7.17 5.92
N PHE A 48 10.25 6.53 4.96
CA PHE A 48 10.87 6.27 3.65
C PHE A 48 10.67 7.43 2.66
N ARG A 49 9.72 8.32 2.93
CA ARG A 49 9.35 9.42 2.02
C ARG A 49 10.52 10.39 1.77
N ARG A 50 10.60 10.91 0.56
CA ARG A 50 11.53 11.99 0.19
C ARG A 50 11.31 13.23 1.04
N TYR A 51 10.05 13.65 1.16
CA TYR A 51 9.62 14.77 1.99
C TYR A 51 8.90 14.26 3.25
N SER A 52 9.64 13.61 4.16
CA SER A 52 9.06 13.07 5.38
C SER A 52 8.76 14.16 6.41
N GLN A 53 7.59 14.12 7.02
CA GLN A 53 7.26 14.90 8.20
C GLN A 53 7.85 14.23 9.44
N ARG A 54 8.59 14.99 10.25
CA ARG A 54 9.14 14.50 11.53
C ARG A 54 8.09 14.55 12.63
N ARG A 55 6.95 13.90 12.39
CA ARG A 55 5.91 13.68 13.41
C ARG A 55 5.31 12.28 13.23
N PRO A 56 4.98 11.58 14.33
CA PRO A 56 4.19 10.36 14.23
C PRO A 56 2.75 10.67 13.81
N LEU A 57 2.06 9.66 13.30
CA LEU A 57 0.60 9.68 13.21
C LEU A 57 0.02 9.62 14.62
N THR A 58 -1.01 10.40 14.88
CA THR A 58 -1.85 10.15 16.07
C THR A 58 -2.58 8.81 15.92
N LEU A 59 -2.98 8.22 17.05
CA LEU A 59 -3.76 6.99 17.07
C LEU A 59 -5.00 7.06 16.16
N ILE A 60 -5.70 8.20 16.19
CA ILE A 60 -6.92 8.43 15.40
C ILE A 60 -6.59 8.52 13.90
N GLU A 61 -5.54 9.25 13.52
CA GLU A 61 -5.09 9.35 12.12
C GLU A 61 -4.68 7.97 11.58
N ALA A 62 -3.96 7.17 12.39
CA ALA A 62 -3.59 5.82 12.00
C ALA A 62 -4.80 4.90 11.83
N LYS A 63 -5.76 4.93 12.76
CA LYS A 63 -7.02 4.17 12.65
C LYS A 63 -7.79 4.52 11.38
N ALA A 64 -7.90 5.82 11.07
CA ALA A 64 -8.58 6.27 9.87
C ALA A 64 -7.93 5.71 8.59
N LEU A 65 -6.59 5.78 8.48
CA LEU A 65 -5.88 5.23 7.34
C LEU A 65 -6.01 3.71 7.22
N VAL A 66 -5.98 2.98 8.35
CA VAL A 66 -6.21 1.53 8.39
C VAL A 66 -7.60 1.17 7.89
N VAL A 67 -8.64 1.83 8.41
CA VAL A 67 -10.04 1.58 8.01
C VAL A 67 -10.23 1.84 6.51
N ILE A 68 -9.71 2.96 5.99
CA ILE A 68 -9.79 3.28 4.56
C ILE A 68 -9.03 2.24 3.73
N THR A 69 -7.85 1.83 4.17
CA THR A 69 -7.04 0.81 3.47
C THR A 69 -7.79 -0.52 3.40
N CYS A 70 -8.40 -0.97 4.50
CA CYS A 70 -9.24 -2.16 4.54
C CYS A 70 -10.46 -2.04 3.60
N TYR A 71 -11.12 -0.89 3.58
CA TYR A 71 -12.27 -0.64 2.72
C TYR A 71 -11.90 -0.72 1.23
N LEU A 72 -10.82 -0.06 0.83
CA LEU A 72 -10.31 -0.12 -0.54
C LEU A 72 -9.81 -1.52 -0.91
N ALA A 73 -9.12 -2.22 0.00
CA ALA A 73 -8.69 -3.59 -0.22
C ALA A 73 -9.88 -4.54 -0.47
N ARG A 74 -10.99 -4.37 0.25
CA ARG A 74 -12.23 -5.14 0.02
C ARG A 74 -12.80 -4.89 -1.38
N ARG A 75 -12.83 -3.64 -1.83
CA ARG A 75 -13.27 -3.30 -3.20
C ARG A 75 -12.36 -3.88 -4.28
N LEU A 76 -11.06 -3.99 -4.00
CA LEU A 76 -10.06 -4.51 -4.93
C LEU A 76 -9.81 -6.02 -4.79
N THR A 77 -10.52 -6.73 -3.91
CA THR A 77 -10.18 -8.12 -3.54
C THR A 77 -10.13 -9.07 -4.74
N VAL A 78 -11.08 -8.96 -5.66
CA VAL A 78 -11.10 -9.81 -6.88
C VAL A 78 -9.85 -9.57 -7.71
N LEU A 79 -9.49 -8.30 -7.93
CA LEU A 79 -8.29 -7.93 -8.68
C LEU A 79 -7.01 -8.44 -8.00
N VAL A 80 -6.89 -8.21 -6.69
CA VAL A 80 -5.72 -8.66 -5.91
C VAL A 80 -5.55 -10.17 -6.03
N ARG A 81 -6.63 -10.96 -5.89
CA ARG A 81 -6.58 -12.42 -6.06
C ARG A 81 -6.16 -12.83 -7.47
N GLN A 82 -6.68 -12.17 -8.51
CA GLN A 82 -6.31 -12.45 -9.90
C GLN A 82 -4.82 -12.23 -10.15
N LEU A 83 -4.24 -11.15 -9.63
CA LEU A 83 -2.81 -10.85 -9.81
C LEU A 83 -1.91 -11.84 -9.06
N LEU A 84 -2.27 -12.21 -7.83
CA LEU A 84 -1.52 -13.20 -7.05
C LEU A 84 -1.59 -14.60 -7.69
N LEU A 85 -2.75 -15.00 -8.22
CA LEU A 85 -2.90 -16.24 -8.98
C LEU A 85 -2.07 -16.22 -10.28
N ALA A 86 -2.05 -15.10 -11.00
CA ALA A 86 -1.22 -14.95 -12.19
C ALA A 86 0.27 -15.10 -11.85
N GLN A 87 0.74 -14.49 -10.77
CA GLN A 87 2.12 -14.66 -10.30
C GLN A 87 2.43 -16.14 -10.00
N GLN A 88 1.52 -16.84 -9.31
CA GLN A 88 1.69 -18.26 -9.00
C GLN A 88 1.82 -19.11 -10.28
N GLN A 89 0.93 -18.89 -11.25
CA GLN A 89 0.95 -19.64 -12.52
C GLN A 89 2.20 -19.37 -13.35
N LEU A 90 2.74 -18.16 -13.32
CA LEU A 90 4.00 -17.83 -13.98
C LEU A 90 5.19 -18.52 -13.29
N ASN A 91 5.22 -18.52 -11.96
CA ASN A 91 6.25 -19.21 -11.19
C ASN A 91 6.27 -20.72 -11.49
N GLU A 92 5.09 -21.37 -11.53
CA GLU A 92 4.95 -22.79 -11.89
C GLU A 92 5.51 -23.09 -13.29
N LYS A 93 5.40 -22.14 -14.21
CA LYS A 93 5.91 -22.24 -15.59
C LYS A 93 7.32 -21.69 -15.77
N GLN A 94 7.95 -21.18 -14.70
CA GLN A 94 9.26 -20.51 -14.72
C GLN A 94 9.30 -19.33 -15.71
N LEU A 95 8.20 -18.59 -15.81
CA LEU A 95 8.06 -17.42 -16.67
C LEU A 95 8.18 -16.12 -15.87
N SER A 96 8.68 -15.06 -16.50
CA SER A 96 8.74 -13.72 -15.90
C SER A 96 7.35 -13.05 -15.86
N ALA A 97 7.20 -12.04 -15.00
CA ALA A 97 5.97 -11.24 -14.87
C ALA A 97 5.53 -10.55 -16.17
N GLU A 98 6.46 -10.30 -17.09
CA GLU A 98 6.21 -9.71 -18.42
C GLU A 98 5.27 -10.56 -19.28
N HIS A 99 5.19 -11.87 -19.02
CA HIS A 99 4.27 -12.78 -19.72
C HIS A 99 2.81 -12.63 -19.27
N HIS A 100 2.51 -11.75 -18.32
CA HIS A 100 1.15 -11.41 -17.91
C HIS A 100 0.96 -9.89 -17.84
N PHE A 101 0.37 -9.32 -18.91
CA PHE A 101 0.22 -7.87 -19.12
C PHE A 101 -0.21 -7.10 -17.88
N ARG A 102 -1.33 -7.48 -17.26
CA ARG A 102 -1.89 -6.74 -16.12
C ARG A 102 -1.01 -6.78 -14.87
N LEU A 103 -0.23 -7.84 -14.71
CA LEU A 103 0.67 -8.00 -13.58
C LEU A 103 1.93 -7.17 -13.82
N SER A 104 2.52 -7.29 -15.00
CA SER A 104 3.64 -6.44 -15.44
C SER A 104 3.32 -4.95 -15.28
N GLU A 105 2.13 -4.51 -15.73
CA GLU A 105 1.68 -3.14 -15.61
C GLU A 105 1.53 -2.69 -14.14
N TYR A 106 0.97 -3.53 -13.27
CA TYR A 106 0.89 -3.24 -11.83
C TYR A 106 2.28 -3.05 -11.21
N LEU A 107 3.20 -3.97 -11.51
CA LEU A 107 4.56 -3.94 -10.98
C LEU A 107 5.31 -2.68 -11.46
N GLU A 108 5.25 -2.37 -12.76
CA GLU A 108 5.86 -1.16 -13.32
C GLU A 108 5.31 0.12 -12.65
N ARG A 109 3.98 0.23 -12.52
CA ARG A 109 3.34 1.35 -11.83
C ARG A 109 3.78 1.45 -10.38
N PHE A 110 3.88 0.32 -9.68
CA PHE A 110 4.36 0.28 -8.29
C PHE A 110 5.81 0.77 -8.20
N ARG A 111 6.71 0.28 -9.06
CA ARG A 111 8.12 0.72 -9.11
C ARG A 111 8.22 2.22 -9.35
N ALA A 112 7.49 2.75 -10.33
CA ALA A 112 7.44 4.18 -10.61
C ALA A 112 6.92 4.98 -9.40
N HIS A 113 5.86 4.49 -8.76
CA HIS A 113 5.26 5.12 -7.59
C HIS A 113 6.18 5.17 -6.38
N PHE A 114 6.91 4.09 -6.13
CA PHE A 114 7.86 3.98 -5.04
C PHE A 114 9.06 4.89 -5.28
N ARG A 115 9.71 4.78 -6.45
CA ARG A 115 10.88 5.60 -6.81
C ARG A 115 10.58 7.09 -6.82
N GLY A 116 9.39 7.48 -7.28
CA GLY A 116 8.96 8.88 -7.31
C GLY A 116 8.70 9.47 -5.92
N ARG A 117 8.41 8.65 -4.90
CA ARG A 117 7.96 9.13 -3.57
C ARG A 117 8.95 8.86 -2.45
N MET A 118 9.79 7.84 -2.57
CA MET A 118 10.76 7.45 -1.54
C MET A 118 12.13 8.10 -1.75
N ASN A 119 12.93 8.15 -0.68
CA ASN A 119 14.31 8.63 -0.73
C ASN A 119 15.27 7.43 -0.83
N ALA A 120 15.87 7.24 -2.01
CA ALA A 120 16.82 6.17 -2.27
C ALA A 120 18.06 6.18 -1.35
N ARG A 121 18.39 7.32 -0.73
CA ARG A 121 19.53 7.44 0.20
C ARG A 121 19.23 6.96 1.62
N ARG A 122 17.99 6.59 1.94
CA ARG A 122 17.65 6.07 3.28
C ARG A 122 17.97 4.59 3.35
N ALA A 123 18.64 4.15 4.41
CA ALA A 123 19.05 2.76 4.59
C ALA A 123 17.89 1.76 4.40
N GLY A 124 16.72 2.03 5.01
CA GLY A 124 15.53 1.18 4.85
C GLY A 124 14.89 1.17 3.44
N VAL A 125 15.33 2.05 2.55
CA VAL A 125 14.92 2.09 1.13
C VAL A 125 15.97 1.41 0.24
N MET A 126 17.24 1.43 0.63
CA MET A 126 18.35 0.84 -0.13
C MET A 126 18.20 -0.67 -0.35
N VAL A 127 17.47 -1.37 0.51
CA VAL A 127 17.15 -2.80 0.34
C VAL A 127 16.28 -3.07 -0.89
N TYR A 128 15.59 -2.04 -1.40
CA TYR A 128 14.75 -2.08 -2.61
C TYR A 128 15.44 -1.37 -3.78
N SER A 129 16.72 -1.67 -3.99
CA SER A 129 17.56 -1.04 -5.02
C SER A 129 17.34 -1.58 -6.44
N SER A 130 16.79 -2.78 -6.59
CA SER A 130 16.53 -3.42 -7.88
C SER A 130 15.02 -3.50 -8.21
N ASP A 131 14.70 -3.78 -9.48
CA ASP A 131 13.32 -3.98 -9.93
C ASP A 131 12.73 -5.23 -9.27
N GLU A 132 13.50 -6.31 -9.16
CA GLU A 132 13.07 -7.58 -8.56
C GLU A 132 12.69 -7.40 -7.09
N LYS A 133 13.49 -6.64 -6.32
CA LYS A 133 13.19 -6.35 -4.91
C LYS A 133 11.94 -5.49 -4.73
N LEU A 134 11.68 -4.58 -5.67
CA LEU A 134 10.45 -3.80 -5.65
C LEU A 134 9.24 -4.64 -6.06
N ASP A 135 9.42 -5.60 -6.95
CA ASP A 135 8.37 -6.51 -7.39
C ASP A 135 7.99 -7.50 -6.28
N GLU A 136 8.98 -8.06 -5.58
CA GLU A 136 8.80 -8.83 -4.34
C GLU A 136 7.98 -8.02 -3.31
N LEU A 137 8.40 -6.79 -3.02
CA LEU A 137 7.66 -5.90 -2.11
C LEU A 137 6.22 -5.65 -2.58
N ALA A 138 6.02 -5.41 -3.87
CA ALA A 138 4.70 -5.14 -4.43
C ALA A 138 3.75 -6.33 -4.26
N LEU A 139 4.25 -7.56 -4.49
CA LEU A 139 3.51 -8.81 -4.34
C LEU A 139 3.21 -9.12 -2.87
N ASP A 140 4.18 -8.90 -1.98
CA ASP A 140 3.99 -9.04 -0.53
C ASP A 140 2.89 -8.10 -0.02
N LEU A 141 2.89 -6.85 -0.49
CA LEU A 141 1.86 -5.88 -0.15
C LEU A 141 0.49 -6.29 -0.70
N LEU A 142 0.40 -6.89 -1.90
CA LEU A 142 -0.86 -7.46 -2.41
C LEU A 142 -1.37 -8.60 -1.52
N ALA A 143 -0.49 -9.51 -1.11
CA ALA A 143 -0.85 -10.59 -0.19
C ALA A 143 -1.35 -10.03 1.15
N GLN A 144 -0.66 -9.04 1.72
CA GLN A 144 -1.09 -8.34 2.93
C GLN A 144 -2.46 -7.67 2.75
N LEU A 145 -2.71 -6.98 1.64
CA LEU A 145 -4.02 -6.38 1.34
C LEU A 145 -5.12 -7.44 1.34
N LEU A 146 -4.87 -8.63 0.79
CA LEU A 146 -5.83 -9.74 0.80
C LEU A 146 -6.15 -10.20 2.24
N PHE A 147 -5.16 -10.33 3.12
CA PHE A 147 -5.37 -10.71 4.53
C PHE A 147 -6.22 -9.69 5.31
N CYS A 148 -6.15 -8.41 4.91
CA CYS A 148 -6.91 -7.31 5.51
C CYS A 148 -8.43 -7.37 5.21
N THR A 149 -8.85 -8.21 4.26
CA THR A 149 -10.25 -8.28 3.79
C THR A 149 -11.13 -9.23 4.61
N GLY A 150 -10.54 -10.17 5.35
CA GLY A 150 -11.27 -11.12 6.19
C GLY A 150 -11.99 -10.49 7.39
N THR A 151 -12.85 -11.24 8.06
CA THR A 151 -13.68 -10.79 9.20
C THR A 151 -12.87 -10.18 10.35
N SER A 152 -11.67 -10.71 10.65
CA SER A 152 -10.72 -10.12 11.61
C SER A 152 -9.53 -9.39 10.95
N GLY A 153 -9.61 -9.11 9.64
CA GLY A 153 -8.50 -8.55 8.86
C GLY A 153 -8.07 -7.16 9.33
N MET A 154 -9.02 -6.34 9.77
CA MET A 154 -8.75 -5.00 10.32
C MET A 154 -7.98 -5.09 11.65
N GLN A 155 -8.38 -5.99 12.54
CA GLN A 155 -7.70 -6.20 13.82
C GLN A 155 -6.29 -6.76 13.62
N ARG A 156 -6.11 -7.71 12.69
CA ARG A 156 -4.78 -8.24 12.34
C ARG A 156 -3.87 -7.20 11.70
N LEU A 157 -4.38 -6.37 10.79
CA LEU A 157 -3.61 -5.27 10.22
C LEU A 157 -3.20 -4.28 11.31
N TRP A 158 -4.12 -3.91 12.19
CA TRP A 158 -3.81 -3.05 13.33
C TRP A 158 -2.70 -3.66 14.19
N ILE A 159 -2.83 -4.91 14.60
CA ILE A 159 -1.81 -5.63 15.38
C ILE A 159 -0.46 -5.64 14.63
N SER A 160 -0.43 -6.04 13.36
CA SER A 160 0.81 -6.09 12.57
C SER A 160 1.50 -4.73 12.40
N LEU A 161 0.73 -3.63 12.42
CA LEU A 161 1.28 -2.27 12.32
C LEU A 161 1.87 -1.76 13.63
N PHE A 162 1.46 -2.30 14.78
CA PHE A 162 1.77 -1.75 16.11
C PHE A 162 2.43 -2.73 17.09
N ASP A 163 2.37 -4.05 16.86
CA ASP A 163 3.13 -5.05 17.65
C ASP A 163 4.59 -5.17 17.18
N GLY A 164 4.93 -4.68 15.99
CA GLY A 164 6.30 -4.66 15.49
C GLY A 164 7.22 -3.60 16.12
N GLU A 165 6.72 -2.80 17.07
CA GLU A 165 7.50 -1.78 17.81
C GLU A 165 7.87 -2.21 19.24
N VAL A 166 7.65 -3.47 19.63
CA VAL A 166 8.13 -4.02 20.91
C VAL A 166 9.01 -5.24 20.64
N GLY A 167 10.30 -4.98 20.45
CA GLY A 167 11.36 -5.97 20.29
C GLY A 167 12.72 -5.29 20.28
#